data_AF-A0A562I5D0-F1
#
_entry.id   AF-A0A562I5D0-F1
#
_cell.length_a   1.000
_cell.length_b   1.000
_cell.length_c   1.000
_cell.angle_alpha   90.00
_cell.angle_beta   90.00
_cell.angle_gamma   90.00
#
_symmetry.space_group_name_H-M   'P 1'
#
loop_
_entity.id
_entity.type
_entity.pdbx_description
1 polymer ?
#
loop_
_entity_poly.entity_id
_entity_poly.type
_entity_poly.pdbx_seq_one_letter_code
_entity_poly.pdbx_strand_id
1 'polypeptide(L)'
;MGTSTRLAGPRHGGWSGAKGRLRRWTPSEDSRPGSLTDDDRRTASDVATQYRRALRDALLEEPERFGLRDAAQEAGHRLVTALDELRQPDPPLLRDLHRAAPTDPADEVVRRFVTEVGGDGRLIVDAAIRRAARRVAERLVAPDGPLAGPASPSRLTGELFCALYRTFFGELVGEFVHVLIAENVKLAVPALMMLDPTDAVAGFVADQVVKVLPDPCEEAAAREPQRPRLAEVARDLVGTTVTEALGLGDTGVELVA
;
A
#
# COMPACT_ATOMS: atom_id res chain seq x y z
N MET A 1 25.51 18.87 -9.68
CA MET A 1 26.02 17.48 -9.77
C MET A 1 25.22 16.62 -8.80
N GLY A 2 24.18 15.94 -9.29
CA GLY A 2 23.32 15.09 -8.47
C GLY A 2 23.84 13.67 -8.51
N THR A 3 24.35 13.15 -7.39
CA THR A 3 24.60 11.73 -7.22
C THR A 3 23.25 11.05 -7.00
N SER A 4 22.58 10.70 -8.10
CA SER A 4 21.57 9.64 -8.07
C SER A 4 22.31 8.36 -7.70
N THR A 5 22.43 8.11 -6.40
CA THR A 5 22.74 6.78 -5.91
C THR A 5 21.56 5.92 -6.29
N ARG A 6 21.66 5.27 -7.46
CA ARG A 6 20.83 4.10 -7.78
C ARG A 6 20.74 3.31 -6.49
N LEU A 7 19.53 3.08 -5.99
CA LEU A 7 19.31 2.15 -4.90
C LEU A 7 20.21 0.95 -5.18
N ALA A 8 21.08 0.59 -4.23
CA ALA A 8 21.82 -0.66 -4.31
C ALA A 8 20.78 -1.76 -4.15
N GLY A 9 20.03 -1.98 -5.23
CA GLY A 9 18.93 -2.89 -5.24
C GLY A 9 19.51 -4.26 -4.97
N PRO A 10 18.79 -5.08 -4.19
CA PRO A 10 19.36 -6.26 -3.57
C PRO A 10 19.93 -7.19 -4.66
N ARG A 11 21.22 -7.53 -4.49
CA ARG A 11 22.06 -8.15 -5.54
C ARG A 11 22.20 -9.68 -5.38
N HIS A 12 21.74 -10.25 -4.27
CA HIS A 12 22.02 -11.63 -3.90
C HIS A 12 20.77 -12.36 -3.38
N GLY A 13 20.83 -13.69 -3.31
CA GLY A 13 19.80 -14.53 -2.69
C GLY A 13 18.45 -14.51 -3.44
N GLY A 14 17.36 -14.53 -2.67
CA GLY A 14 15.97 -14.62 -3.15
C GLY A 14 15.60 -13.60 -4.23
N TRP A 15 16.23 -12.42 -4.20
CA TRP A 15 16.02 -11.36 -5.19
C TRP A 15 16.43 -11.75 -6.61
N SER A 16 17.54 -12.48 -6.78
CA SER A 16 17.97 -12.94 -8.10
C SER A 16 17.02 -13.98 -8.69
N GLY A 17 16.45 -14.85 -7.85
CA GLY A 17 15.44 -15.82 -8.23
C GLY A 17 14.16 -15.15 -8.72
N ALA A 18 13.63 -14.22 -7.92
CA ALA A 18 12.44 -13.44 -8.25
C ALA A 18 12.61 -12.63 -9.55
N LYS A 19 13.75 -11.93 -9.70
CA LYS A 19 14.10 -11.19 -10.92
C LYS A 19 14.22 -12.11 -12.14
N GLY A 20 14.84 -13.28 -11.97
CA GLY A 20 15.00 -14.27 -13.03
C GLY A 20 13.67 -14.83 -13.51
N ARG A 21 12.74 -15.12 -12.60
CA ARG A 21 11.39 -15.59 -12.94
C ARG A 21 10.59 -14.50 -13.65
N LEU A 22 10.59 -13.28 -13.12
CA LEU A 22 9.89 -12.15 -13.75
C LEU A 22 10.40 -11.87 -15.18
N ARG A 23 11.71 -11.89 -15.41
CA ARG A 23 12.30 -11.69 -16.74
C ARG A 23 11.95 -12.78 -17.76
N ARG A 24 11.59 -13.98 -17.30
CA ARG A 24 11.19 -15.12 -18.16
C ARG A 24 9.68 -15.21 -18.35
N TRP A 25 8.90 -14.43 -17.61
CA TRP A 25 7.46 -14.43 -17.76
C TRP A 25 7.07 -13.66 -19.01
N THR A 26 6.46 -14.37 -19.95
CA THR A 26 5.78 -13.79 -21.10
C THR A 26 4.27 -13.96 -20.86
N PRO A 27 3.54 -12.88 -20.58
CA PRO A 27 2.09 -12.98 -20.37
C PRO A 27 1.38 -13.53 -21.60
N SER A 28 0.27 -14.24 -21.38
CA SER A 28 -0.60 -14.71 -22.47
C SER A 28 -1.20 -13.54 -23.24
N GLU A 29 -1.42 -13.71 -24.54
CA GLU A 29 -2.13 -12.72 -25.39
C GLU A 29 -3.58 -12.47 -24.92
N ASP A 30 -4.17 -13.44 -24.22
CA ASP A 30 -5.52 -13.34 -23.66
C ASP A 30 -5.58 -12.51 -22.37
N SER A 31 -4.43 -12.25 -21.74
CA SER A 31 -4.37 -11.43 -20.53
C SER A 31 -4.51 -9.95 -20.87
N ARG A 32 -5.18 -9.20 -19.99
CA ARG A 32 -5.38 -7.75 -20.09
C ARG A 32 -5.14 -7.07 -18.74
N PRO A 33 -4.85 -5.76 -18.70
CA PRO A 33 -4.83 -5.01 -17.45
C PRO A 33 -6.14 -5.23 -16.68
N GLY A 34 -6.05 -5.67 -15.43
CA GLY A 34 -7.20 -6.00 -14.59
C GLY A 34 -7.88 -7.36 -14.87
N SER A 35 -7.40 -8.14 -15.85
CA SER A 35 -7.97 -9.45 -16.19
C SER A 35 -6.88 -10.40 -16.71
N LEU A 36 -6.24 -11.11 -15.78
CA LEU A 36 -5.24 -12.15 -16.10
C LEU A 36 -5.90 -13.52 -16.31
N THR A 37 -5.36 -14.29 -17.25
CA THR A 37 -5.61 -15.74 -17.33
C THR A 37 -5.21 -16.43 -16.02
N ASP A 38 -5.74 -17.62 -15.76
CA ASP A 38 -5.41 -18.35 -14.53
C ASP A 38 -3.92 -18.71 -14.42
N ASP A 39 -3.25 -18.98 -15.55
CA ASP A 39 -1.80 -19.25 -15.59
C ASP A 39 -0.97 -17.99 -15.28
N ASP A 40 -1.35 -16.85 -15.86
CA ASP A 40 -0.70 -15.57 -15.57
C ASP A 40 -0.95 -15.13 -14.13
N ARG A 41 -2.16 -15.38 -13.61
CA ARG A 41 -2.51 -15.14 -12.20
C ARG A 41 -1.64 -15.96 -11.26
N ARG A 42 -1.48 -17.27 -11.52
CA ARG A 42 -0.60 -18.15 -10.74
C ARG A 42 0.84 -17.67 -10.80
N THR A 43 1.33 -17.34 -11.99
CA THR A 43 2.71 -16.88 -12.19
C THR A 43 2.97 -15.56 -11.44
N ALA A 44 2.07 -14.58 -11.56
CA ALA A 44 2.18 -13.31 -10.86
C ALA A 44 2.16 -13.50 -9.34
N SER A 45 1.27 -14.35 -8.82
CA SER A 45 1.19 -14.69 -7.39
C SER A 45 2.47 -15.36 -6.89
N ASP A 46 3.05 -16.31 -7.63
CA ASP A 46 4.32 -16.96 -7.25
C ASP A 46 5.48 -15.96 -7.21
N VAL A 47 5.55 -15.06 -8.20
CA VAL A 47 6.58 -14.02 -8.26
C VAL A 47 6.43 -13.01 -7.12
N ALA A 48 5.19 -12.60 -6.81
CA ALA A 48 4.86 -11.77 -5.66
C ALA A 48 5.32 -12.40 -4.35
N THR A 49 5.03 -13.69 -4.14
CA THR A 49 5.50 -14.44 -2.97
C THR A 49 7.01 -14.38 -2.86
N GLN A 50 7.75 -14.62 -3.95
CA GLN A 50 9.22 -14.58 -3.96
C GLN A 50 9.78 -13.20 -3.62
N TYR A 51 9.21 -12.13 -4.17
CA TYR A 51 9.61 -10.77 -3.82
C TYR A 51 9.32 -10.44 -2.36
N ARG A 52 8.18 -10.88 -1.81
CA ARG A 52 7.89 -10.72 -0.38
C ARG A 52 8.87 -11.47 0.50
N ARG A 53 9.20 -12.74 0.17
CA ARG A 53 10.22 -13.52 0.92
C ARG A 53 11.55 -12.77 0.91
N ALA A 54 11.96 -12.29 -0.26
CA ALA A 54 13.22 -11.59 -0.42
C ALA A 54 13.26 -10.25 0.34
N LEU A 55 12.14 -9.51 0.38
CA LEU A 55 11.98 -8.31 1.19
C LEU A 55 12.13 -8.61 2.68
N ARG A 56 11.40 -9.60 3.18
CA ARG A 56 11.49 -10.06 4.57
C ARG A 56 12.93 -10.44 4.92
N ASP A 57 13.56 -11.29 4.13
CA ASP A 57 14.91 -11.78 4.42
C ASP A 57 15.93 -10.62 4.46
N ALA A 58 15.78 -9.61 3.60
CA ALA A 58 16.62 -8.41 3.62
C ALA A 58 16.40 -7.54 4.87
N LEU A 59 15.17 -7.47 5.38
CA LEU A 59 14.84 -6.73 6.60
C LEU A 59 15.24 -7.50 7.88
N LEU A 60 15.28 -8.83 7.82
CA LEU A 60 15.83 -9.65 8.91
C LEU A 60 17.34 -9.49 9.04
N GLU A 61 18.05 -9.36 7.91
CA GLU A 61 19.49 -9.12 7.89
C GLU A 61 19.83 -7.68 8.32
N GLU A 62 19.07 -6.70 7.84
CA GLU A 62 19.30 -5.28 8.09
C GLU A 62 17.95 -4.57 8.37
N PRO A 63 17.51 -4.47 9.64
CA PRO A 63 16.18 -3.96 9.99
C PRO A 63 15.90 -2.51 9.57
N GLU A 64 16.95 -1.69 9.51
CA GLU A 64 16.86 -0.28 9.10
C GLU A 64 16.92 -0.10 7.57
N ARG A 65 17.06 -1.20 6.82
CA ARG A 65 17.22 -1.14 5.38
C ARG A 65 16.04 -0.42 4.74
N PHE A 66 16.36 0.51 3.86
CA PHE A 66 15.42 1.37 3.14
C PHE A 66 14.62 2.36 4.03
N GLY A 67 14.82 2.38 5.35
CA GLY A 67 14.00 3.17 6.28
C GLY A 67 12.52 2.78 6.27
N LEU A 68 12.20 1.57 5.82
CA LEU A 68 10.83 1.16 5.49
C LEU A 68 9.94 1.05 6.75
N ARG A 69 10.47 0.47 7.83
CA ARG A 69 9.72 0.25 9.08
C ARG A 69 9.27 1.57 9.69
N ASP A 70 10.20 2.48 9.94
CA ASP A 70 9.93 3.75 10.61
C ASP A 70 9.01 4.63 9.76
N ALA A 71 9.27 4.70 8.45
CA ALA A 71 8.41 5.47 7.54
C ALA A 71 6.99 4.91 7.45
N ALA A 72 6.83 3.58 7.43
CA ALA A 72 5.52 2.95 7.39
C ALA A 72 4.74 3.13 8.71
N GLN A 73 5.42 3.07 9.86
CA GLN A 73 4.78 3.33 11.17
C GLN A 73 4.29 4.78 11.25
N GLU A 74 5.16 5.72 10.93
CA GLU A 74 4.85 7.15 10.97
C GLU A 74 3.73 7.50 9.98
N ALA A 75 3.76 6.97 8.76
CA ALA A 75 2.65 7.13 7.81
C ALA A 75 1.35 6.45 8.28
N GLY A 76 1.44 5.31 8.95
CA GLY A 76 0.31 4.61 9.56
C GLY A 76 -0.38 5.46 10.64
N HIS A 77 0.39 6.14 11.49
CA HIS A 77 -0.18 7.06 12.47
C HIS A 77 -0.89 8.25 11.81
N ARG A 78 -0.30 8.84 10.76
CA ARG A 78 -0.96 9.92 9.99
C ARG A 78 -2.22 9.44 9.28
N LEU A 79 -2.21 8.23 8.70
CA LEU A 79 -3.39 7.60 8.12
C LEU A 79 -4.52 7.48 9.15
N VAL A 80 -4.23 6.93 10.34
CA VAL A 80 -5.25 6.76 11.37
C VAL A 80 -5.85 8.11 11.78
N THR A 81 -5.02 9.14 11.92
CA THR A 81 -5.50 10.50 12.20
C THR A 81 -6.40 11.02 11.07
N ALA A 82 -5.96 10.94 9.82
CA ALA A 82 -6.74 11.40 8.66
C ALA A 82 -8.08 10.66 8.53
N LEU A 83 -8.10 9.34 8.74
CA LEU A 83 -9.33 8.55 8.71
C LEU A 83 -10.25 8.87 9.91
N ASP A 84 -9.70 9.11 11.11
CA ASP A 84 -10.50 9.49 12.28
C ASP A 84 -11.13 10.88 12.12
N GLU A 85 -10.40 11.82 11.51
CA GLU A 85 -10.92 13.14 11.17
C GLU A 85 -12.09 13.06 10.20
N LEU A 86 -12.01 12.23 9.15
CA LEU A 86 -13.09 12.00 8.18
C LEU A 86 -14.37 11.42 8.80
N ARG A 87 -14.33 10.93 10.04
CA ARG A 87 -15.51 10.48 10.79
C ARG A 87 -16.21 11.62 11.53
N GLN A 88 -15.54 12.76 11.69
CA GLN A 88 -16.08 13.92 12.41
C GLN A 88 -17.08 14.70 11.55
N PRO A 89 -17.95 15.53 12.15
CA PRO A 89 -18.97 16.29 11.42
C PRO A 89 -18.41 17.36 10.44
N ASP A 90 -17.22 17.89 10.71
CA ASP A 90 -16.57 18.95 9.91
C ASP A 90 -15.06 18.65 9.73
N PRO A 91 -14.72 17.65 8.90
CA PRO A 91 -13.34 17.22 8.72
C PRO A 91 -12.49 18.31 8.05
N PRO A 92 -11.30 18.65 8.61
CA PRO A 92 -10.40 19.67 8.04
C PRO A 92 -10.10 19.45 6.56
N LEU A 93 -9.94 18.19 6.15
CA LEU A 93 -9.63 17.79 4.78
C LEU A 93 -10.69 18.30 3.77
N LEU A 94 -11.96 18.40 4.18
CA LEU A 94 -13.07 18.81 3.31
C LEU A 94 -13.42 20.31 3.41
N ARG A 95 -12.77 21.06 4.31
CA ARG A 95 -13.05 22.50 4.47
C ARG A 95 -12.65 23.28 3.22
N ASP A 96 -13.48 24.25 2.85
CA ASP A 96 -13.18 25.19 1.76
C ASP A 96 -12.88 24.55 0.39
N LEU A 97 -13.31 23.31 0.13
CA LEU A 97 -13.14 22.67 -1.19
C LEU A 97 -13.75 23.49 -2.33
N HIS A 98 -14.86 24.16 -2.07
CA HIS A 98 -15.53 25.08 -3.01
C HIS A 98 -14.68 26.29 -3.41
N ARG A 99 -13.63 26.62 -2.64
CA ARG A 99 -12.70 27.72 -2.95
C ARG A 99 -11.48 27.28 -3.77
N ALA A 100 -11.30 25.98 -4.01
CA ALA A 100 -10.12 25.42 -4.66
C ALA A 100 -10.09 25.55 -6.20
N ALA A 101 -10.87 26.47 -6.77
CA ALA A 101 -10.88 26.70 -8.22
C ALA A 101 -9.46 27.01 -8.74
N PRO A 102 -9.01 26.38 -9.85
CA PRO A 102 -9.78 25.64 -10.86
C PRO A 102 -9.82 24.10 -10.72
N THR A 103 -9.37 23.53 -9.60
CA THR A 103 -9.24 22.06 -9.45
C THR A 103 -10.59 21.39 -9.16
N ASP A 104 -10.82 20.19 -9.70
CA ASP A 104 -11.96 19.33 -9.30
C ASP A 104 -11.90 19.10 -7.78
N PRO A 105 -12.99 19.35 -7.02
CA PRO A 105 -13.05 19.04 -5.59
C PRO A 105 -12.58 17.63 -5.23
N ALA A 106 -12.83 16.62 -6.06
CA ALA A 106 -12.36 15.25 -5.81
C ALA A 106 -10.83 15.15 -5.89
N ASP A 107 -10.21 15.77 -6.90
CA ASP A 107 -8.76 15.83 -7.05
C ASP A 107 -8.11 16.59 -5.89
N GLU A 108 -8.75 17.65 -5.41
CA GLU A 108 -8.28 18.41 -4.25
C GLU A 108 -8.33 17.58 -2.95
N VAL A 109 -9.39 16.78 -2.76
CA VAL A 109 -9.47 15.81 -1.65
C VAL A 109 -8.33 14.81 -1.72
N VAL A 110 -8.08 14.22 -2.88
CA VAL A 110 -6.97 13.28 -3.10
C VAL A 110 -5.64 13.95 -2.78
N ARG A 111 -5.41 15.15 -3.30
CA ARG A 111 -4.18 15.92 -3.08
C ARG A 111 -3.94 16.17 -1.59
N ARG A 112 -4.96 16.62 -0.85
CA ARG A 112 -4.87 16.89 0.59
C ARG A 112 -4.62 15.62 1.38
N PHE A 113 -5.34 14.54 1.08
CA PHE A 113 -5.16 13.25 1.75
C PHE A 113 -3.73 12.71 1.55
N VAL A 114 -3.23 12.75 0.32
CA VAL A 114 -1.86 12.32 0.00
C VAL A 114 -0.82 13.21 0.70
N THR A 115 -1.09 14.51 0.84
CA THR A 115 -0.20 15.43 1.55
C THR A 115 -0.14 15.08 3.04
N GLU A 116 -1.30 14.81 3.65
CA GLU A 116 -1.43 14.48 5.07
C GLU A 116 -0.75 13.15 5.41
N VAL A 117 -0.98 12.11 4.62
CA VAL A 117 -0.46 10.76 4.90
C VAL A 117 0.98 10.58 4.37
N GLY A 118 1.26 11.15 3.20
CA GLY A 118 2.45 10.91 2.37
C GLY A 118 3.78 11.47 2.88
N GLY A 119 3.75 12.30 3.92
CA GLY A 119 4.95 12.89 4.53
C GLY A 119 5.81 13.76 3.60
N ASP A 120 7.02 14.09 4.06
CA ASP A 120 7.89 15.11 3.45
C ASP A 120 8.51 14.72 2.10
N GLY A 121 8.51 13.43 1.72
CA GLY A 121 8.98 12.99 0.39
C GLY A 121 10.50 12.94 0.23
N ARG A 122 11.24 12.68 1.31
CA ARG A 122 12.71 12.66 1.32
C ARG A 122 13.29 11.26 1.07
N LEU A 123 12.50 10.22 1.27
CA LEU A 123 12.90 8.81 1.10
C LEU A 123 12.18 8.17 -0.08
N ILE A 124 12.74 7.07 -0.58
CA ILE A 124 12.12 6.30 -1.68
C ILE A 124 10.85 5.59 -1.21
N VAL A 125 10.82 5.17 0.06
CA VAL A 125 9.59 4.66 0.70
C VAL A 125 8.48 5.71 0.70
N ASP A 126 8.78 7.00 0.77
CA ASP A 126 7.75 8.06 0.73
C ASP A 126 7.01 8.08 -0.60
N ALA A 127 7.66 7.68 -1.70
CA ALA A 127 6.98 7.54 -2.99
C ALA A 127 5.95 6.39 -2.96
N ALA A 128 6.30 5.26 -2.33
CA ALA A 128 5.36 4.14 -2.14
C ALA A 128 4.21 4.53 -1.18
N ILE A 129 4.52 5.22 -0.08
CA ILE A 129 3.52 5.75 0.86
C ILE A 129 2.54 6.70 0.14
N ARG A 130 3.04 7.64 -0.67
CA ARG A 130 2.19 8.58 -1.41
C ARG A 130 1.28 7.88 -2.42
N ARG A 131 1.77 6.85 -3.09
CA ARG A 131 0.94 6.03 -4.00
C ARG A 131 -0.11 5.24 -3.24
N ALA A 132 0.25 4.59 -2.14
CA ALA A 132 -0.69 3.89 -1.27
C ALA A 132 -1.77 4.82 -0.70
N ALA A 133 -1.37 6.00 -0.21
CA ALA A 133 -2.30 7.04 0.24
C ALA A 133 -3.22 7.52 -0.88
N ARG A 134 -2.70 7.64 -2.11
CA ARG A 134 -3.49 8.01 -3.28
C ARG A 134 -4.53 6.93 -3.60
N ARG A 135 -4.18 5.64 -3.59
CA ARG A 135 -5.14 4.53 -3.81
C ARG A 135 -6.28 4.55 -2.78
N VAL A 136 -5.93 4.79 -1.51
CA VAL A 136 -6.92 4.96 -0.43
C VAL A 136 -7.83 6.17 -0.69
N ALA A 137 -7.25 7.31 -1.08
CA ALA A 137 -8.01 8.51 -1.38
C ALA A 137 -8.92 8.36 -2.60
N GLU A 138 -8.44 7.72 -3.68
CA GLU A 138 -9.22 7.43 -4.88
C GLU A 138 -10.44 6.55 -4.54
N ARG A 139 -10.32 5.61 -3.60
CA ARG A 139 -11.45 4.82 -3.11
C ARG A 139 -12.45 5.64 -2.29
N LEU A 140 -11.99 6.67 -1.58
CA LEU A 140 -12.87 7.58 -0.84
C LEU A 140 -13.72 8.44 -1.79
N VAL A 141 -13.15 8.89 -2.91
CA VAL A 141 -13.81 9.77 -3.90
C VAL A 141 -14.41 9.03 -5.10
N ALA A 142 -14.29 7.71 -5.16
CA ALA A 142 -14.91 6.89 -6.20
C ALA A 142 -16.43 7.12 -6.26
N PRO A 143 -17.11 6.83 -7.39
CA PRO A 143 -18.55 7.08 -7.54
C PRO A 143 -19.45 6.45 -6.46
N ASP A 144 -19.02 5.33 -5.88
CA ASP A 144 -19.66 4.60 -4.78
C ASP A 144 -19.00 4.87 -3.41
N GLY A 145 -17.98 5.72 -3.39
CA GLY A 145 -17.22 6.10 -2.21
C GLY A 145 -17.96 7.11 -1.32
N PRO A 146 -17.58 7.20 -0.03
CA PRO A 146 -18.24 8.08 0.93
C PRO A 146 -18.15 9.57 0.58
N LEU A 147 -17.17 9.96 -0.26
CA LEU A 147 -16.89 11.34 -0.66
C LEU A 147 -17.20 11.60 -2.16
N ALA A 148 -17.94 10.71 -2.83
CA ALA A 148 -18.34 10.86 -4.25
C ALA A 148 -19.02 12.20 -4.55
N GLY A 149 -19.80 12.72 -3.60
CA GLY A 149 -20.43 14.04 -3.65
C GLY A 149 -19.81 14.97 -2.61
N PRO A 150 -18.73 15.70 -2.91
CA PRO A 150 -18.05 16.56 -1.91
C PRO A 150 -18.92 17.72 -1.38
N ALA A 151 -20.06 18.01 -2.03
CA ALA A 151 -21.08 18.94 -1.53
C ALA A 151 -22.01 18.34 -0.44
N SER A 152 -22.08 17.01 -0.36
CA SER A 152 -22.89 16.25 0.61
C SER A 152 -22.13 14.98 1.06
N PRO A 153 -20.92 15.12 1.65
CA PRO A 153 -20.10 13.97 2.01
C PRO A 153 -20.81 13.13 3.07
N SER A 154 -20.78 11.81 2.89
CA SER A 154 -21.20 10.87 3.92
C SER A 154 -20.05 10.65 4.90
N ARG A 155 -20.38 10.37 6.17
CA ARG A 155 -19.35 10.10 7.18
C ARG A 155 -18.72 8.74 6.93
N LEU A 156 -17.42 8.66 7.17
CA LEU A 156 -16.70 7.40 7.11
C LEU A 156 -17.25 6.43 8.17
N THR A 157 -17.64 5.23 7.74
CA THR A 157 -18.09 4.16 8.64
C THR A 157 -16.91 3.49 9.34
N GLY A 158 -17.15 2.81 10.47
CA GLY A 158 -16.12 2.03 11.14
C GLY A 158 -15.55 0.91 10.26
N GLU A 159 -16.42 0.19 9.55
CA GLU A 159 -16.01 -0.88 8.63
C GLU A 159 -15.13 -0.35 7.49
N LEU A 160 -15.50 0.79 6.88
CA LEU A 160 -14.68 1.38 5.82
C LEU A 160 -13.36 1.92 6.36
N PHE A 161 -13.33 2.46 7.58
CA PHE A 161 -12.07 2.82 8.26
C PHE A 161 -11.14 1.60 8.36
N CYS A 162 -11.64 0.45 8.85
CA CYS A 162 -10.84 -0.76 9.03
C CYS A 162 -10.36 -1.36 7.69
N ALA A 163 -11.22 -1.31 6.66
CA ALA A 163 -10.86 -1.72 5.31
C ALA A 163 -9.75 -0.84 4.73
N LEU A 164 -9.89 0.50 4.78
CA LEU A 164 -8.90 1.44 4.25
C LEU A 164 -7.57 1.36 5.01
N TYR A 165 -7.62 1.14 6.33
CA TYR A 165 -6.43 0.90 7.16
C TYR A 165 -5.62 -0.29 6.63
N ARG A 166 -6.26 -1.46 6.45
CA ARG A 166 -5.57 -2.64 5.93
C ARG A 166 -5.11 -2.46 4.49
N THR A 167 -5.97 -1.90 3.63
CA THR A 167 -5.62 -1.61 2.22
C THR A 167 -4.38 -0.73 2.13
N PHE A 168 -4.27 0.33 2.93
CA PHE A 168 -3.09 1.20 2.91
C PHE A 168 -1.77 0.44 3.09
N PHE A 169 -1.67 -0.42 4.11
CA PHE A 169 -0.43 -1.16 4.36
C PHE A 169 -0.16 -2.21 3.29
N GLY A 170 -1.19 -2.84 2.74
CA GLY A 170 -1.05 -3.71 1.58
C GLY A 170 -0.48 -2.98 0.37
N GLU A 171 -1.11 -1.87 -0.01
CA GLU A 171 -0.68 -1.02 -1.12
C GLU A 171 0.73 -0.47 -0.90
N LEU A 172 1.10 -0.08 0.33
CA LEU A 172 2.44 0.41 0.65
C LEU A 172 3.50 -0.64 0.31
N VAL A 173 3.31 -1.89 0.74
CA VAL A 173 4.26 -2.97 0.46
C VAL A 173 4.25 -3.33 -1.03
N GLY A 174 3.08 -3.38 -1.66
CA GLY A 174 2.94 -3.62 -3.11
C GLY A 174 3.69 -2.58 -3.94
N GLU A 175 3.47 -1.29 -3.67
CA GLU A 175 4.12 -0.17 -4.34
C GLU A 175 5.63 -0.13 -4.06
N PHE A 176 6.06 -0.49 -2.85
CA PHE A 176 7.48 -0.60 -2.55
C PHE A 176 8.14 -1.71 -3.38
N VAL A 177 7.50 -2.87 -3.50
CA VAL A 177 7.97 -3.96 -4.38
C VAL A 177 7.96 -3.52 -5.85
N HIS A 178 6.93 -2.79 -6.31
CA HIS A 178 6.90 -2.21 -7.65
C HIS A 178 8.16 -1.35 -7.88
N VAL A 179 8.47 -0.43 -6.97
CA VAL A 179 9.66 0.44 -7.07
C VAL A 179 10.94 -0.38 -7.12
N LEU A 180 11.07 -1.41 -6.28
CA LEU A 180 12.24 -2.29 -6.30
C LEU A 180 12.39 -3.04 -7.62
N ILE A 181 11.30 -3.51 -8.23
CA ILE A 181 11.31 -4.16 -9.54
C ILE A 181 11.73 -3.15 -10.60
N ALA A 182 11.08 -1.98 -10.66
CA ALA A 182 11.34 -0.95 -11.67
C ALA A 182 12.81 -0.49 -11.68
N GLU A 183 13.41 -0.32 -10.50
CA GLU A 183 14.81 0.11 -10.36
C GLU A 183 15.82 -1.00 -10.74
N ASN A 184 15.43 -2.28 -10.72
CA ASN A 184 16.35 -3.40 -10.83
C ASN A 184 16.16 -4.29 -12.07
N VAL A 185 15.01 -4.18 -12.72
CA VAL A 185 14.62 -5.03 -13.84
C VAL A 185 14.44 -4.15 -15.06
N LYS A 186 15.48 -4.07 -15.90
CA LYS A 186 15.30 -3.62 -17.27
C LYS A 186 14.51 -4.69 -18.01
N LEU A 187 13.20 -4.52 -18.07
CA LEU A 187 12.32 -5.33 -18.88
C LEU A 187 12.65 -5.06 -20.34
N ALA A 188 13.27 -6.04 -20.99
CA ALA A 188 13.84 -5.90 -22.33
C ALA A 188 12.93 -6.54 -23.39
N VAL A 189 11.63 -6.20 -23.43
CA VAL A 189 10.74 -6.73 -24.48
C VAL A 189 9.62 -5.73 -24.82
N PRO A 190 9.43 -5.35 -26.10
CA PRO A 190 8.33 -4.48 -26.54
C PRO A 190 6.91 -5.03 -26.29
N ALA A 191 6.74 -6.35 -26.12
CA ALA A 191 5.46 -7.00 -25.83
C ALA A 191 4.90 -6.66 -24.43
N LEU A 192 5.72 -6.09 -23.54
CA LEU A 192 5.34 -5.66 -22.19
C LEU A 192 4.61 -4.32 -22.15
N MET A 193 4.29 -3.73 -23.32
CA MET A 193 3.49 -2.49 -23.38
C MET A 193 1.99 -2.70 -23.19
N MET A 194 1.46 -3.92 -23.29
CA MET A 194 0.00 -4.18 -23.10
C MET A 194 -0.39 -4.66 -21.70
N LEU A 195 0.56 -5.25 -20.96
CA LEU A 195 0.40 -5.70 -19.58
C LEU A 195 1.63 -5.25 -18.81
N ASP A 196 1.47 -4.41 -17.78
CA ASP A 196 2.57 -4.14 -16.84
C ASP A 196 2.64 -5.29 -15.83
N PRO A 197 3.59 -6.24 -15.97
CA PRO A 197 3.68 -7.38 -15.07
C PRO A 197 4.19 -6.96 -13.69
N THR A 198 4.83 -5.78 -13.59
CA THR A 198 5.27 -5.19 -12.33
C THR A 198 4.06 -4.79 -11.50
N ASP A 199 3.07 -4.14 -12.13
CA ASP A 199 1.80 -3.78 -11.50
C ASP A 199 1.01 -5.02 -11.07
N ALA A 200 0.94 -6.05 -11.91
CA ALA A 200 0.30 -7.31 -11.55
C ALA A 200 0.94 -7.91 -10.29
N VAL A 201 2.27 -8.02 -10.26
CA VAL A 201 3.01 -8.54 -9.10
C VAL A 201 2.78 -7.68 -7.85
N ALA A 202 2.83 -6.36 -7.98
CA ALA A 202 2.59 -5.42 -6.89
C ALA A 202 1.18 -5.58 -6.30
N GLY A 203 0.16 -5.74 -7.16
CA GLY A 203 -1.21 -6.02 -6.74
C GLY A 203 -1.33 -7.34 -5.96
N PHE A 204 -0.70 -8.42 -6.44
CA PHE A 204 -0.68 -9.69 -5.68
C PHE A 204 0.03 -9.56 -4.34
N VAL A 205 1.12 -8.79 -4.26
CA VAL A 205 1.78 -8.51 -2.99
C VAL A 205 0.82 -7.79 -2.04
N ALA A 206 0.15 -6.74 -2.50
CA ALA A 206 -0.81 -6.00 -1.69
C ALA A 206 -1.95 -6.91 -1.18
N ASP A 207 -2.57 -7.70 -2.06
CA ASP A 207 -3.66 -8.63 -1.72
C ASP A 207 -3.22 -9.69 -0.71
N GLN A 208 -2.01 -10.22 -0.85
CA GLN A 208 -1.49 -11.21 0.10
C GLN A 208 -1.21 -10.56 1.47
N VAL A 209 -0.68 -9.34 1.50
CA VAL A 209 -0.42 -8.61 2.76
C VAL A 209 -1.73 -8.33 3.50
N VAL A 210 -2.75 -7.78 2.83
CA VAL A 210 -4.04 -7.43 3.45
C VAL A 210 -4.67 -8.60 4.21
N LYS A 211 -4.49 -9.84 3.73
CA LYS A 211 -5.09 -11.06 4.32
C LYS A 211 -4.57 -11.43 5.71
N VAL A 212 -3.38 -10.96 6.08
CA VAL A 212 -2.77 -11.28 7.40
C VAL A 212 -2.75 -10.10 8.36
N LEU A 213 -3.14 -8.92 7.90
CA LEU A 213 -3.13 -7.75 8.77
C LEU A 213 -4.23 -7.87 9.83
N PRO A 214 -3.95 -7.49 11.08
CA PRO A 214 -4.98 -7.39 12.10
C PRO A 214 -6.07 -6.41 11.65
N ASP A 215 -7.33 -6.73 11.96
CA ASP A 215 -8.45 -5.84 11.70
C ASP A 215 -8.74 -4.99 12.96
N PRO A 216 -8.59 -3.65 12.90
CA PRO A 216 -8.88 -2.79 14.04
C PRO A 216 -10.32 -2.92 14.57
N CYS A 217 -11.28 -3.30 13.73
CA CYS A 217 -12.68 -3.47 14.11
C CYS A 217 -12.87 -4.75 14.93
N GLU A 218 -12.22 -5.85 14.53
CA GLU A 218 -12.24 -7.11 15.29
C GLU A 218 -11.53 -6.93 16.65
N GLU A 219 -10.38 -6.25 16.65
CA GLU A 219 -9.62 -5.92 17.87
C GLU A 219 -10.39 -4.99 18.81
N ALA A 220 -11.14 -4.02 18.28
CA ALA A 220 -12.00 -3.16 19.09
C ALA A 220 -13.17 -3.94 19.71
N ALA A 221 -13.77 -4.87 18.97
CA ALA A 221 -14.84 -5.73 19.46
C ALA A 221 -14.36 -6.71 20.54
N ALA A 222 -13.12 -7.19 20.45
CA ALA A 222 -12.52 -8.08 21.46
C ALA A 222 -12.26 -7.37 22.81
N ARG A 223 -12.19 -6.04 22.84
CA ARG A 223 -11.93 -5.21 24.03
C ARG A 223 -13.23 -4.77 24.76
N GLU A 224 -14.29 -5.57 24.68
CA GLU A 224 -15.47 -5.35 25.50
C GLU A 224 -15.22 -5.72 26.98
N PRO A 225 -15.73 -4.94 27.95
CA PRO A 225 -16.71 -3.85 27.82
C PRO A 225 -16.10 -2.43 27.67
N GLN A 226 -14.77 -2.28 27.64
CA GLN A 226 -14.12 -0.95 27.65
C GLN A 226 -14.47 -0.10 26.42
N ARG A 227 -14.75 -0.75 25.26
CA ARG A 227 -15.16 -0.11 23.99
C ARG A 227 -14.31 1.12 23.64
N PRO A 228 -12.98 0.95 23.54
CA PRO A 228 -12.08 2.04 23.16
C PRO A 228 -12.47 2.63 21.79
N ARG A 229 -12.05 3.87 21.52
CA ARG A 229 -12.32 4.47 20.21
C ARG A 229 -11.57 3.70 19.14
N LEU A 230 -12.19 3.48 17.97
CA LEU A 230 -11.57 2.70 16.89
C LEU A 230 -10.20 3.25 16.48
N ALA A 231 -10.05 4.58 16.44
CA ALA A 231 -8.77 5.21 16.12
C ALA A 231 -7.69 4.96 17.18
N GLU A 232 -8.05 4.78 18.46
CA GLU A 232 -7.08 4.41 19.51
C GLU A 232 -6.59 2.98 19.29
N VAL A 233 -7.51 2.04 19.06
CA VAL A 233 -7.18 0.64 18.72
C VAL A 233 -6.29 0.59 17.48
N ALA A 234 -6.66 1.30 16.42
CA ALA A 234 -5.86 1.33 15.19
C ALA A 234 -4.47 1.93 15.41
N ARG A 235 -4.33 3.00 16.22
CA ARG A 235 -3.02 3.57 16.59
C ARG A 235 -2.14 2.56 17.33
N ASP A 236 -2.72 1.84 18.29
CA ASP A 236 -2.00 0.79 19.03
C ASP A 236 -1.51 -0.34 18.11
N LEU A 237 -2.30 -0.65 17.06
CA LEU A 237 -2.01 -1.74 16.12
C LEU A 237 -0.94 -1.38 15.08
N VAL A 238 -0.65 -0.10 14.81
CA VAL A 238 0.27 0.32 13.74
C VAL A 238 1.59 -0.44 13.78
N GLY A 239 2.19 -0.58 14.97
CA GLY A 239 3.46 -1.29 15.13
C GLY A 239 3.39 -2.78 14.73
N THR A 240 2.33 -3.46 15.15
CA THR A 240 2.06 -4.87 14.81
C THR A 240 1.71 -5.00 13.33
N THR A 241 0.84 -4.14 12.80
CA THR A 241 0.45 -4.14 11.38
C THR A 241 1.64 -3.95 10.46
N VAL A 242 2.56 -3.03 10.77
CA VAL A 242 3.80 -2.87 9.98
C VAL A 242 4.68 -4.12 10.06
N THR A 243 4.80 -4.72 11.26
CA THR A 243 5.59 -5.94 11.45
C THR A 243 5.03 -7.09 10.62
N GLU A 244 3.70 -7.30 10.62
CA GLU A 244 3.05 -8.34 9.82
C GLU A 244 3.08 -8.03 8.32
N ALA A 245 2.87 -6.77 7.92
CA ALA A 245 2.91 -6.36 6.52
C ALA A 245 4.27 -6.65 5.87
N LEU A 246 5.35 -6.51 6.64
CA LEU A 246 6.72 -6.79 6.21
C LEU A 246 7.10 -8.29 6.33
N GLY A 247 6.18 -9.14 6.81
CA GLY A 247 6.39 -10.57 7.00
C GLY A 247 7.33 -10.90 8.16
N LEU A 248 7.50 -9.98 9.11
CA LEU A 248 8.41 -10.11 10.25
C LEU A 248 7.73 -10.65 11.52
N GLY A 249 6.39 -10.75 11.51
CA GLY A 249 5.59 -11.29 12.61
C GLY A 249 5.13 -12.73 12.34
N ASP A 250 4.48 -13.33 13.33
CA ASP A 250 4.17 -14.76 13.36
C ASP A 250 3.17 -15.17 12.28
N THR A 251 2.17 -14.33 11.96
CA THR A 251 1.21 -14.60 10.87
C THR A 251 1.82 -14.33 9.49
N GLY A 252 2.75 -13.38 9.40
CA GLY A 252 3.55 -13.13 8.20
C GLY A 252 4.42 -14.32 7.77
N VAL A 253 4.81 -15.21 8.70
CA VAL A 253 5.57 -16.44 8.40
C VAL A 253 4.72 -17.47 7.65
N GLU A 254 3.43 -17.62 7.98
CA GLU A 254 2.55 -18.64 7.39
C GLU A 254 2.24 -18.40 5.91
N LEU A 255 2.20 -17.15 5.46
CA LEU A 255 2.07 -16.83 4.02
C LEU A 255 3.34 -17.12 3.22
N VAL A 256 4.48 -17.20 3.90
CA VAL A 256 5.83 -17.32 3.32
C VAL A 256 6.38 -18.75 3.44
N ALA A 257 5.72 -19.65 4.15
CA ALA A 257 5.92 -21.10 4.02
C ALA A 257 5.43 -21.57 2.63
#